data_AF-A0A2E0VEB5-F1
#
_entry.id   AF-A0A2E0VEB5-F1
#
_cell.length_a   1.000
_cell.length_b   1.000
_cell.length_c   1.000
_cell.angle_alpha   90.00
_cell.angle_beta   90.00
_cell.angle_gamma   90.00
#
_symmetry.space_group_name_H-M   'P 1'
#
loop_
_entity.id
_entity.type
_entity.pdbx_description
1 polymer ?
#
loop_
_entity_poly.entity_id
_entity_poly.type
_entity_poly.pdbx_seq_one_letter_code
_entity_poly.pdbx_strand_id
1 'polypeptide(L)'
;MLDSFRQNTKGITAAVLVGIIIIPLAFFGVDSLFLTGPEADRAASVNGESISRLRVLQGVQLRRQQMLEQFPDMDPGALSEDLLYEPTLEGLVREAVLYQAARDQG
;
A
#
# COMPACT_ATOMS: atom_id res chain seq x y z
N MET A 1 19.59 22.56 39.06
CA MET A 1 20.05 22.34 37.67
C MET A 1 18.98 21.78 36.72
N LEU A 2 17.78 21.42 37.22
CA LEU A 2 16.62 21.07 36.38
C LEU A 2 15.74 22.30 36.03
N ASP A 3 15.79 23.37 36.83
CA ASP A 3 15.04 24.61 36.56
C ASP A 3 15.59 25.41 35.36
N SER A 4 16.90 25.37 35.12
CA SER A 4 17.53 26.00 33.95
C SER A 4 17.15 25.31 32.63
N PHE A 5 16.94 23.99 32.67
CA PHE A 5 16.43 23.24 31.52
C PHE A 5 14.96 23.57 31.24
N ARG A 6 14.14 23.71 32.30
CA ARG A 6 12.72 24.08 32.22
C ARG A 6 12.48 25.54 31.79
N GLN A 7 13.37 26.47 32.14
CA GLN A 7 13.25 27.86 31.70
C GLN A 7 13.71 28.05 30.25
N ASN A 8 14.77 27.34 29.82
CA ASN A 8 15.22 27.39 28.42
C ASN A 8 14.25 26.73 27.43
N THR A 9 13.42 25.79 27.87
CA THR A 9 12.36 25.18 27.05
C THR A 9 11.08 26.01 26.96
N LYS A 10 10.98 27.15 27.67
CA LYS A 10 9.79 28.03 27.64
C LYS A 10 10.00 29.34 26.85
N GLY A 11 11.19 29.57 26.30
CA GLY A 11 11.56 30.81 25.60
C GLY A 11 11.76 30.67 24.09
N ILE A 12 12.45 31.66 23.49
CA ILE A 12 12.79 31.74 22.07
C ILE A 12 13.42 30.45 21.53
N THR A 13 14.20 29.74 22.36
CA THR A 13 14.82 28.45 22.02
C THR A 13 13.80 27.38 21.63
N ALA A 14 12.63 27.34 22.30
CA ALA A 14 11.56 26.43 21.94
C ALA A 14 10.89 26.80 20.61
N ALA A 15 10.73 28.10 20.35
CA ALA A 15 10.21 28.59 19.07
C ALA A 15 11.15 28.26 17.91
N VAL A 16 12.47 28.37 18.10
CA VAL A 16 13.47 27.97 17.10
C VAL A 16 13.39 26.47 16.82
N LEU A 17 13.30 25.64 17.85
CA LEU A 17 13.23 24.18 17.69
C LEU A 17 11.94 23.74 16.98
N VAL A 18 10.80 24.32 17.34
CA VAL A 18 9.53 24.11 16.65
C VAL A 18 9.62 24.60 15.20
N GLY A 19 10.26 25.74 14.94
CA GLY A 19 10.50 26.24 13.58
C GLY A 19 11.30 25.26 12.72
N ILE A 20 12.36 24.66 13.26
CA ILE A 20 13.17 23.66 12.55
C ILE A 20 12.35 22.42 12.17
N ILE A 21 11.37 22.02 12.98
CA ILE A 21 10.48 20.89 12.68
C ILE A 21 9.43 21.26 11.64
N ILE A 22 8.87 22.48 11.73
CA ILE A 22 7.83 22.96 10.82
C ILE A 22 8.38 23.19 9.41
N ILE A 23 9.61 23.69 9.26
CA ILE A 23 10.22 23.97 7.94
C ILE A 23 10.15 22.76 6.99
N PRO A 24 10.72 21.58 7.31
CA PRO A 24 10.61 20.42 6.43
C PRO A 24 9.15 19.98 6.25
N LEU A 25 8.31 20.06 7.29
CA LEU A 25 6.89 19.71 7.15
C LEU A 25 6.13 20.63 6.18
N ALA A 26 6.51 21.91 6.09
CA ALA A 26 5.95 22.88 5.16
C ALA A 26 6.48 22.71 3.73
N PHE A 27 7.75 22.31 3.57
CA PHE A 27 8.37 22.05 2.25
C PHE A 27 7.95 20.72 1.64
N PHE A 28 7.88 19.65 2.43
CA PHE A 28 7.53 18.31 1.98
C PHE A 28 6.01 18.00 2.11
N GLY A 29 5.29 18.78 2.91
CA GLY A 29 3.86 18.59 3.15
C GLY A 29 3.56 17.40 4.08
N VAL A 30 2.38 17.45 4.72
CA VAL A 30 1.87 16.33 5.53
C VAL A 30 1.37 15.17 4.68
N ASP A 31 1.10 15.37 3.39
CA ASP A 31 0.68 14.30 2.46
C ASP A 31 1.68 13.14 2.44
N SER A 32 2.98 13.41 2.55
CA SER A 32 4.02 12.37 2.62
C SER A 32 3.81 11.40 3.80
N LEU A 33 3.26 11.87 4.93
CA LEU A 33 2.92 11.05 6.09
C LEU A 33 1.70 10.15 5.81
N PHE A 34 0.77 10.59 4.97
CA PHE A 34 -0.41 9.82 4.57
C PHE A 34 -0.11 8.85 3.42
N LEU A 35 0.81 9.19 2.52
CA LEU A 35 1.33 8.28 1.49
C LEU A 35 2.13 7.12 2.08
N THR A 36 2.65 7.21 3.31
CA THR A 36 3.37 6.07 3.92
C THR A 36 2.42 5.04 4.56
N GLY A 37 1.10 5.21 4.38
CA GLY A 37 0.08 4.26 4.83
C GLY A 37 -0.24 3.16 3.80
N PRO A 38 -1.09 2.17 4.15
CA PRO A 38 -1.54 1.07 3.28
C PRO A 38 -2.12 1.49 1.91
N GLU A 39 -2.37 2.78 1.71
CA GLU A 39 -2.79 3.41 0.45
C GLU A 39 -1.70 3.39 -0.64
N ALA A 40 -0.41 3.53 -0.31
CA ALA A 40 0.64 3.64 -1.34
C ALA A 40 0.95 2.34 -2.08
N ASP A 41 0.63 1.18 -1.48
CA ASP A 41 0.80 -0.12 -2.12
C ASP A 41 -0.55 -0.74 -2.53
N ARG A 42 -1.57 0.09 -2.75
CA ARG A 42 -2.91 -0.36 -3.18
C ARG A 42 -2.97 -0.54 -4.69
N ALA A 43 -3.41 -1.72 -5.12
CA ALA A 43 -3.76 -1.99 -6.52
C ALA A 43 -5.22 -1.68 -6.84
N ALA A 44 -6.15 -1.96 -5.92
CA ALA A 44 -7.57 -1.61 -6.05
C ALA A 44 -8.25 -1.46 -4.68
N SER A 45 -9.44 -0.84 -4.65
CA SER A 45 -10.31 -0.76 -3.47
C SER A 45 -11.71 -1.28 -3.82
N VAL A 46 -12.25 -2.17 -3.00
CA VAL A 46 -13.58 -2.77 -3.17
C VAL A 46 -14.41 -2.45 -1.92
N ASN A 47 -15.37 -1.54 -2.04
CA ASN A 47 -16.22 -1.07 -0.93
C ASN A 47 -15.44 -0.66 0.34
N GLY A 48 -14.24 -0.09 0.18
CA GLY A 48 -13.38 0.33 1.28
C GLY A 48 -12.36 -0.72 1.75
N GLU A 49 -12.41 -1.95 1.22
CA GLU A 49 -11.39 -2.97 1.43
C GLU A 49 -10.28 -2.85 0.38
N SER A 50 -9.03 -2.68 0.82
CA SER A 50 -7.89 -2.51 -0.07
C SER A 50 -7.29 -3.84 -0.52
N ILE A 51 -7.10 -3.99 -1.83
CA ILE A 51 -6.29 -5.05 -2.43
C ILE A 51 -4.88 -4.50 -2.65
N SER A 52 -3.88 -5.09 -1.99
CA SER A 52 -2.48 -4.67 -2.13
C SER A 52 -1.88 -5.13 -3.46
N ARG A 53 -0.96 -4.34 -4.01
CA ARG A 53 -0.20 -4.69 -5.21
C ARG A 53 0.63 -5.95 -5.00
N LEU A 54 1.22 -6.11 -3.81
CA LEU A 54 1.91 -7.35 -3.45
C LEU A 54 1.00 -8.60 -3.61
N ARG A 55 -0.27 -8.51 -3.20
CA ARG A 55 -1.24 -9.61 -3.33
C ARG A 55 -1.51 -9.96 -4.79
N VAL A 56 -1.66 -8.96 -5.65
CA VAL A 56 -1.85 -9.16 -7.09
C VAL A 56 -0.63 -9.85 -7.69
N LEU A 57 0.57 -9.37 -7.40
CA LEU A 57 1.82 -9.97 -7.91
C LEU A 57 1.98 -11.42 -7.46
N GLN A 58 1.68 -11.74 -6.20
CA GLN A 58 1.66 -13.12 -5.72
C GLN A 58 0.65 -13.99 -6.49
N GLY A 59 -0.55 -13.47 -6.73
CA GLY A 59 -1.57 -14.14 -7.53
C GLY A 59 -1.12 -14.39 -8.97
N VAL A 60 -0.40 -13.44 -9.58
CA VAL A 60 0.13 -13.58 -10.94
C VAL A 60 1.15 -14.72 -11.01
N GLN A 61 2.07 -14.80 -10.05
CA GLN A 61 3.07 -15.87 -10.01
C GLN A 61 2.42 -17.25 -9.83
N LEU A 62 1.40 -17.36 -8.97
CA LEU A 62 0.64 -18.60 -8.80
C LEU A 62 -0.09 -19.01 -10.09
N ARG A 63 -0.76 -18.06 -10.74
CA ARG A 63 -1.51 -18.32 -11.97
C ARG A 63 -0.59 -18.70 -13.13
N ARG A 64 0.58 -18.07 -13.21
CA ARG A 64 1.64 -18.44 -14.16
C ARG A 64 2.08 -19.89 -13.92
N GLN A 65 2.37 -20.28 -12.68
CA GLN A 65 2.80 -21.65 -12.35
C GLN A 65 1.72 -22.68 -12.74
N GLN A 66 0.45 -22.41 -12.41
CA GLN A 66 -0.66 -23.28 -12.77
C GLN A 66 -0.80 -23.47 -14.28
N MET A 67 -0.59 -22.41 -15.07
CA MET A 67 -0.64 -22.49 -16.54
C MET A 67 0.53 -23.31 -17.09
N LEU A 68 1.74 -23.14 -16.55
CA LEU A 68 2.91 -23.93 -16.96
C LEU A 68 2.76 -25.41 -16.59
N GLU A 69 2.10 -25.72 -15.47
CA GLU A 69 1.77 -27.10 -15.08
C GLU A 69 0.72 -27.73 -16.00
N GLN A 70 -0.27 -26.96 -16.45
CA GLN A 70 -1.33 -27.42 -17.35
C GLN A 70 -0.86 -27.54 -18.81
N PHE A 71 0.05 -26.67 -19.23
CA PHE A 71 0.56 -26.59 -20.60
C PHE A 71 2.09 -26.67 -20.62
N PRO A 72 2.68 -27.88 -20.42
CA PRO A 72 4.13 -28.07 -20.34
C PRO A 72 4.86 -27.75 -21.65
N ASP A 73 4.18 -27.78 -22.79
CA ASP A 73 4.73 -27.44 -24.11
C ASP A 73 4.67 -25.94 -24.44
N MET A 74 4.13 -25.12 -23.53
CA MET A 74 3.99 -23.67 -23.72
C MET A 74 5.31 -22.96 -23.44
N ASP A 75 5.69 -22.00 -24.30
CA ASP A 75 6.88 -21.17 -24.07
C ASP A 75 6.68 -20.28 -22.83
N PRO A 76 7.51 -20.43 -21.77
CA PRO A 76 7.43 -19.60 -20.57
C PRO A 76 7.60 -18.10 -20.86
N GLY A 77 8.34 -17.76 -21.92
CA GLY A 77 8.55 -16.37 -22.35
C GLY A 77 7.31 -15.72 -22.95
N ALA A 78 6.32 -16.51 -23.41
CA ALA A 78 5.06 -16.00 -23.95
C ALA A 78 4.09 -15.51 -22.85
N LEU A 79 4.29 -15.94 -21.59
CA LEU A 79 3.48 -15.56 -20.42
C LEU A 79 4.11 -14.37 -19.68
N SER A 80 3.92 -13.16 -20.23
CA SER A 80 4.38 -11.94 -19.56
C SER A 80 3.53 -11.61 -18.33
N GLU A 81 4.18 -10.99 -17.34
CA GLU A 81 3.55 -10.65 -16.06
C GLU A 81 2.43 -9.63 -16.25
N ASP A 82 2.63 -8.68 -17.17
CA ASP A 82 1.65 -7.64 -17.51
C ASP A 82 0.34 -8.21 -18.07
N LEU A 83 0.42 -9.30 -18.86
CA LEU A 83 -0.76 -9.96 -19.42
C LEU A 83 -1.59 -10.68 -18.35
N LEU A 84 -0.92 -11.15 -17.30
CA LEU A 84 -1.57 -11.87 -16.20
C LEU A 84 -2.03 -10.93 -15.08
N TYR A 85 -1.49 -9.71 -15.02
CA TYR A 85 -1.78 -8.74 -13.98
C TYR A 85 -3.26 -8.36 -13.94
N GLU A 86 -3.81 -7.84 -15.03
CA GLU A 86 -5.22 -7.42 -15.11
C GLU A 86 -6.21 -8.56 -14.81
N PRO A 87 -6.12 -9.75 -15.45
CA PRO A 87 -7.00 -10.88 -15.14
C PRO A 87 -6.90 -11.38 -13.70
N THR A 88 -5.73 -11.21 -13.06
CA THR A 88 -5.53 -11.58 -11.65
C THR A 88 -6.15 -10.54 -10.73
N LEU A 89 -5.96 -9.25 -11.02
CA LEU A 89 -6.59 -8.16 -10.29
C LEU A 89 -8.12 -8.27 -10.33
N GLU A 90 -8.71 -8.46 -11.51
CA GLU A 90 -10.15 -8.66 -11.67
C GLU A 90 -10.67 -9.88 -10.89
N GLY A 91 -9.90 -10.98 -10.89
CA GLY A 91 -10.23 -12.17 -10.11
C GLY A 91 -10.28 -11.89 -8.61
N LEU A 92 -9.27 -11.19 -8.09
CA LEU A 92 -9.20 -10.79 -6.67
C LEU A 92 -10.31 -9.81 -6.30
N VAL A 93 -10.66 -8.88 -7.19
CA VAL A 93 -11.80 -7.96 -7.00
C VAL A 93 -13.10 -8.75 -6.89
N ARG A 94 -13.32 -9.71 -7.80
CA ARG A 94 -14.53 -10.54 -7.79
C ARG A 94 -14.63 -11.39 -6.52
N GLU A 95 -13.53 -11.98 -6.10
CA GLU A 95 -13.46 -12.73 -4.85
C GLU A 95 -13.82 -11.85 -3.64
N ALA A 96 -13.27 -10.64 -3.57
CA ALA A 96 -13.58 -9.68 -2.51
C ALA A 96 -15.08 -9.30 -2.49
N VAL A 97 -15.68 -9.03 -3.66
CA VAL A 97 -17.11 -8.74 -3.77
C VAL A 97 -17.97 -9.91 -3.28
N LEU A 98 -17.63 -11.15 -3.67
CA LEU A 98 -18.36 -12.34 -3.25
C LEU A 98 -18.21 -12.59 -1.74
N TYR A 99 -17.01 -12.38 -1.19
CA TYR A 99 -16.75 -12.51 0.24
C TYR A 99 -17.57 -11.51 1.06
N GLN A 100 -17.62 -10.25 0.62
CA GLN A 100 -18.44 -9.21 1.24
C GLN A 100 -19.93 -9.55 1.17
N ALA A 101 -20.42 -9.97 0.00
CA ALA A 101 -21.81 -10.38 -0.17
C ALA A 101 -22.20 -11.57 0.74
N ALA A 102 -21.30 -12.54 0.93
CA ALA A 102 -21.52 -13.66 1.84
C ALA A 102 -21.52 -13.22 3.32
N ARG A 103 -20.68 -12.25 3.68
CA ARG A 103 -20.63 -11.67 5.03
C ARG A 103 -21.87 -10.85 5.36
N ASP A 104 -22.42 -10.11 4.39
CA ASP A 104 -23.61 -9.28 4.57
C ASP A 104 -24.90 -10.11 4.69
N GLN A 105 -24.90 -11.35 4.18
CA GLN A 105 -26.06 -12.26 4.19
C GLN A 105 -26.07 -13.24 5.37
N GLY A 106 -24.99 -13.31 6.17
CA GLY A 106 -24.85 -14.19 7.34
C GLY A 106 -25.06 -13.46 8.65
#